data_AF-X1NA12-F1
#
_entry.id   AF-X1NA12-F1
#
_cell.length_a   1.000
_cell.length_b   1.000
_cell.length_c   1.000
_cell.angle_alpha   90.00
_cell.angle_beta   90.00
_cell.angle_gamma   90.00
#
_symmetry.space_group_name_H-M   'P 1'
#
loop_
_entity.id
_entity.type
_entity.pdbx_description
1 polymer ?
#
loop_
_entity_poly.entity_id
_entity_poly.type
_entity_poly.pdbx_seq_one_letter_code
_entity_poly.pdbx_strand_id
1 'polypeptide(L)'
;MLEKFRGDKRLSLFIAPLAPFLDPGSLGFEQSHRYGYRILFRTLEEHRQALLSPSWKYALNYETEWMTRQQIVDTTYEAMLRLNRLKAKYGVISKQMAEAGEQRLEAASEMIHRIDDILSSGNYPDEKLSHLKAEIDRINASPVSGKTELELPVGLVKIKPLHSLWSWLTER
;
A
#
# COMPACT_ATOMS: atom_id res chain seq x y z
N MET A 1 -8.61 3.62 -18.49
CA MET A 1 -7.15 3.86 -18.65
C MET A 1 -6.46 2.69 -19.36
N LEU A 2 -6.47 1.48 -18.79
CA LEU A 2 -5.83 0.29 -19.38
C LEU A 2 -6.29 -0.01 -20.83
N GLU A 3 -7.59 0.11 -21.11
CA GLU A 3 -8.13 -0.02 -22.46
C GLU A 3 -7.63 1.08 -23.41
N LYS A 4 -7.75 2.35 -22.98
CA LYS A 4 -7.29 3.53 -23.75
C LYS A 4 -5.82 3.41 -24.17
N PHE A 5 -4.98 2.89 -23.29
CA PHE A 5 -3.53 2.72 -23.54
C PHE A 5 -3.16 1.29 -23.92
N ARG A 6 -4.13 0.42 -24.23
CA ARG A 6 -3.92 -0.96 -24.72
C ARG A 6 -2.94 -1.78 -23.87
N GLY A 7 -2.98 -1.63 -22.55
CA GLY A 7 -2.09 -2.35 -21.64
C GLY A 7 -0.62 -1.96 -21.71
N ASP A 8 -0.30 -0.70 -22.10
CA ASP A 8 1.06 -0.19 -22.13
C ASP A 8 1.79 -0.39 -20.78
N LYS A 9 2.84 -1.23 -20.81
CA LYS A 9 3.63 -1.62 -19.63
C LYS A 9 4.47 -0.48 -19.04
N ARG A 10 4.56 0.66 -19.73
CA ARG A 10 5.20 1.88 -19.19
C ARG A 10 4.33 2.57 -18.14
N LEU A 11 3.04 2.23 -18.07
CA LEU A 11 2.14 2.74 -17.04
C LEU A 11 2.24 1.86 -15.78
N SER A 12 2.77 2.42 -14.70
CA SER A 12 2.76 1.79 -13.38
C SER A 12 1.45 2.14 -12.68
N LEU A 13 0.58 1.13 -12.48
CA LEU A 13 -0.68 1.27 -11.77
C LEU A 13 -0.62 0.49 -10.46
N PHE A 14 -0.88 1.19 -9.37
CA PHE A 14 -0.94 0.65 -8.03
C PHE A 14 -2.09 1.31 -7.24
N ILE A 15 -2.56 0.61 -6.21
CA ILE A 15 -3.42 1.17 -5.17
C ILE A 15 -2.54 1.33 -3.94
N ALA A 16 -2.43 2.56 -3.44
CA ALA A 16 -1.80 2.82 -2.15
C ALA A 16 -2.76 3.71 -1.37
N PRO A 17 -3.42 3.20 -0.32
CA PRO A 17 -4.02 4.10 0.66
C PRO A 17 -2.91 4.97 1.26
N LEU A 18 -3.26 6.11 1.84
CA LEU A 18 -2.31 6.93 2.62
C LEU A 18 -1.96 6.18 3.91
N ALA A 19 -1.18 5.11 3.79
CA ALA A 19 -0.88 4.18 4.86
C ALA A 19 0.62 4.21 5.18
N PRO A 20 0.98 4.08 6.47
CA PRO A 20 0.07 3.99 7.60
C PRO A 20 -0.54 5.34 8.01
N PHE A 21 -0.08 6.48 7.47
CA PHE A 21 -0.46 7.78 8.02
C PHE A 21 -0.93 8.77 6.95
N LEU A 22 -1.88 9.61 7.32
CA LEU A 22 -2.06 10.92 6.73
C LEU A 22 -0.97 11.86 7.28
N ASP A 23 -0.20 12.45 6.38
CA ASP A 23 1.07 13.12 6.71
C ASP A 23 0.87 14.40 7.55
N PRO A 24 1.57 14.56 8.69
CA PRO A 24 1.65 15.84 9.40
C PRO A 24 2.18 16.95 8.48
N GLY A 25 1.57 18.14 8.55
CA GLY A 25 1.85 19.26 7.64
C GLY A 25 1.07 19.23 6.32
N SER A 26 0.36 18.15 6.01
CA SER A 26 -0.58 18.14 4.88
C SER A 26 -1.87 18.88 5.21
N LEU A 27 -2.56 19.44 4.20
CA LEU A 27 -3.85 20.10 4.42
C LEU A 27 -4.91 19.15 5.01
N GLY A 28 -4.88 17.87 4.63
CA GLY A 28 -5.78 16.85 5.18
C GLY A 28 -5.52 16.55 6.65
N PHE A 29 -4.29 16.73 7.14
CA PHE A 29 -3.96 16.55 8.55
C PHE A 29 -4.23 17.81 9.38
N GLU A 30 -3.79 18.96 8.89
CA GLU A 30 -3.89 20.24 9.60
C GLU A 30 -5.32 20.81 9.60
N GLN A 31 -6.07 20.59 8.53
CA GLN A 31 -7.46 21.06 8.38
C GLN A 31 -8.42 19.87 8.24
N SER A 32 -8.22 18.81 9.04
CA SER A 32 -8.84 17.50 8.82
C SER A 32 -10.36 17.54 8.64
N HIS A 33 -11.10 18.25 9.50
CA HIS A 33 -12.55 18.39 9.37
C HIS A 33 -12.98 19.06 8.05
N ARG A 34 -12.21 20.03 7.53
CA ARG A 34 -12.54 20.69 6.26
C ARG A 34 -12.46 19.72 5.07
N TYR A 35 -11.59 18.73 5.15
CA TYR A 35 -11.34 17.74 4.11
C TYR A 35 -11.97 16.37 4.40
N GLY A 36 -12.84 16.29 5.41
CA GLY A 36 -13.57 15.07 5.76
C GLY A 36 -12.71 13.99 6.44
N TYR A 37 -11.59 14.37 7.06
CA TYR A 37 -10.72 13.48 7.82
C TYR A 37 -10.90 13.64 9.34
N ARG A 38 -10.82 12.51 10.04
CA ARG A 38 -10.76 12.43 11.50
C ARG A 38 -9.43 11.82 11.92
N ILE A 39 -8.54 12.63 12.49
CA ILE A 39 -7.22 12.19 12.96
C ILE A 39 -7.33 11.49 14.32
N LEU A 40 -6.68 10.34 14.44
CA LEU A 40 -6.59 9.51 15.64
C LEU A 40 -5.26 9.67 16.37
N PHE A 41 -4.15 9.88 15.63
CA PHE A 41 -2.81 10.07 16.18
C PHE A 41 -2.22 11.38 15.66
N ARG A 42 -1.69 12.23 16.55
CA ARG A 42 -1.17 13.55 16.20
C ARG A 42 0.30 13.73 16.54
N THR A 43 0.79 13.07 17.58
CA THR A 43 2.15 13.23 18.09
C THR A 43 3.07 12.14 17.55
N LEU A 44 4.38 12.42 17.49
CA LEU A 44 5.38 11.43 17.09
C LEU A 44 5.31 10.16 17.95
N GLU A 45 5.10 10.30 19.26
CA GLU A 45 5.02 9.16 20.17
C GLU A 45 3.78 8.30 19.87
N GLU A 46 2.62 8.89 19.62
CA GLU A 46 1.42 8.13 19.23
C GLU A 46 1.65 7.36 17.92
N HIS A 47 2.28 7.97 16.92
CA HIS A 47 2.63 7.29 15.67
C HIS A 47 3.61 6.14 15.91
N ARG A 48 4.64 6.36 16.74
CA ARG A 48 5.64 5.33 17.08
C ARG A 48 4.99 4.13 17.77
N GLN A 49 4.05 4.36 18.68
CA GLN A 49 3.29 3.30 19.34
C GLN A 49 2.34 2.59 18.37
N ALA A 50 1.67 3.35 17.51
CA ALA A 50 0.76 2.80 16.51
C ALA A 50 1.45 1.82 15.55
N LEU A 51 2.73 2.04 15.20
CA LEU A 51 3.53 1.12 14.37
C LEU A 51 3.75 -0.26 15.02
N LEU A 52 3.62 -0.38 16.34
CA LEU A 52 3.72 -1.67 17.04
C LEU A 52 2.42 -2.47 16.97
N SER A 53 1.35 -1.89 16.39
CA SER A 53 0.07 -2.56 16.28
C SER A 53 0.15 -3.82 15.40
N PRO A 54 -0.69 -4.84 15.68
CA PRO A 54 -0.59 -6.13 15.01
C PRO A 54 -0.96 -6.09 13.51
N SER A 55 -1.63 -5.04 13.05
CA SER A 55 -1.91 -4.82 11.63
C SER A 55 -1.88 -3.34 11.26
N TRP A 56 -1.67 -3.06 9.97
CA TRP A 56 -1.62 -1.68 9.47
C TRP A 56 -2.94 -0.93 9.66
N LYS A 57 -4.07 -1.64 9.75
CA LYS A 57 -5.37 -1.05 10.10
C LYS A 57 -5.28 -0.25 11.40
N TYR A 58 -4.67 -0.84 12.43
CA TYR A 58 -4.55 -0.21 13.73
C TYR A 58 -3.48 0.88 13.77
N ALA A 59 -2.49 0.80 12.87
CA ALA A 59 -1.52 1.85 12.63
C ALA A 59 -2.11 3.07 11.89
N LEU A 60 -3.25 2.93 11.18
CA LEU A 60 -3.89 4.07 10.51
C LEU A 60 -4.19 5.20 11.50
N ASN A 61 -3.60 6.37 11.24
CA ASN A 61 -3.79 7.57 12.08
C ASN A 61 -5.06 8.35 11.73
N TYR A 62 -5.92 7.86 10.85
CA TYR A 62 -7.11 8.58 10.42
C TYR A 62 -8.28 7.66 10.08
N GLU A 63 -9.45 8.27 10.09
CA GLU A 63 -10.66 7.83 9.41
C GLU A 63 -11.19 8.98 8.56
N THR A 64 -12.25 8.73 7.81
CA THR A 64 -12.98 9.78 7.09
C THR A 64 -14.41 9.88 7.58
N GLU A 65 -15.11 10.94 7.20
CA GLU A 65 -16.55 11.09 7.45
C GLU A 65 -17.39 9.96 6.83
N TRP A 66 -16.84 9.26 5.83
CA TRP A 66 -17.53 8.22 5.07
C TRP A 66 -17.06 6.81 5.39
N MET A 67 -15.82 6.65 5.88
CA MET A 67 -15.18 5.36 6.02
C MET A 67 -14.42 5.27 7.35
N THR A 68 -14.78 4.25 8.13
CA THR A 68 -14.00 3.77 9.27
C THR A 68 -12.65 3.18 8.81
N ARG A 69 -11.72 2.95 9.74
CA ARG A 69 -10.44 2.28 9.42
C ARG A 69 -10.66 0.91 8.78
N GLN A 70 -11.68 0.16 9.24
CA GLN A 70 -12.04 -1.12 8.65
C GLN A 70 -12.44 -0.97 7.19
N GLN A 71 -13.35 -0.05 6.91
CA GLN A 71 -13.82 0.17 5.54
C GLN A 71 -12.70 0.63 4.60
N ILE A 72 -11.76 1.45 5.08
CA ILE A 72 -10.56 1.86 4.32
C ILE A 72 -9.73 0.64 3.94
N VAL A 73 -9.50 -0.27 4.90
CA VAL A 73 -8.74 -1.50 4.69
C VAL A 73 -9.45 -2.42 3.69
N ASP A 74 -10.72 -2.73 3.91
CA ASP A 74 -11.49 -3.66 3.06
C ASP A 74 -11.55 -3.16 1.61
N THR A 75 -11.88 -1.88 1.44
CA THR A 75 -11.95 -1.24 0.12
C THR A 75 -10.58 -1.24 -0.56
N THR A 76 -9.50 -1.06 0.20
CA THR A 76 -8.13 -1.13 -0.34
C THR A 76 -7.83 -2.52 -0.90
N TYR A 77 -8.07 -3.58 -0.13
CA TYR A 77 -7.81 -4.95 -0.59
C TYR A 77 -8.69 -5.31 -1.79
N GLU A 78 -9.96 -4.92 -1.78
CA GLU A 78 -10.85 -5.12 -2.91
C GLU A 78 -10.36 -4.39 -4.17
N ALA A 79 -9.96 -3.12 -4.04
CA ALA A 79 -9.44 -2.33 -5.15
C ALA A 79 -8.14 -2.92 -5.71
N MET A 80 -7.23 -3.37 -4.84
CA MET A 80 -6.00 -4.05 -5.22
C MET A 80 -6.29 -5.34 -6.01
N LEU A 81 -7.23 -6.16 -5.53
CA LEU A 81 -7.61 -7.42 -6.18
C LEU A 81 -8.20 -7.16 -7.57
N ARG A 82 -9.12 -6.21 -7.68
CA ARG A 82 -9.73 -5.80 -8.96
C ARG A 82 -8.67 -5.24 -9.91
N LEU A 83 -7.74 -4.41 -9.43
CA LEU A 83 -6.66 -3.87 -10.25
C LEU A 83 -5.72 -4.98 -10.74
N ASN A 84 -5.38 -5.95 -9.90
CA ASN A 84 -4.55 -7.10 -10.26
C ASN A 84 -5.17 -7.91 -11.40
N ARG A 85 -6.48 -8.21 -11.29
CA ARG A 85 -7.28 -8.88 -12.34
C ARG A 85 -7.28 -8.09 -13.64
N LEU A 86 -7.44 -6.77 -13.56
CA LEU A 86 -7.39 -5.89 -14.73
C LEU A 86 -5.99 -5.88 -15.38
N LYS A 87 -4.92 -5.81 -14.59
CA LYS A 87 -3.54 -5.89 -15.10
C LYS A 87 -3.31 -7.20 -15.86
N ALA A 88 -3.84 -8.32 -15.37
CA ALA A 88 -3.79 -9.61 -16.07
C ALA A 88 -4.60 -9.60 -17.38
N LYS A 89 -5.86 -9.12 -17.33
CA LYS A 89 -6.76 -9.03 -18.48
C LYS A 89 -6.16 -8.26 -19.65
N TYR A 90 -5.44 -7.17 -19.37
CA TYR A 90 -4.81 -6.33 -20.38
C TYR A 90 -3.33 -6.69 -20.65
N GLY A 91 -2.83 -7.80 -20.13
CA GLY A 91 -1.46 -8.30 -20.39
C GLY A 91 -0.34 -7.45 -19.79
N VAL A 92 -0.65 -6.59 -18.81
CA VAL A 92 0.34 -5.80 -18.06
C VAL A 92 1.20 -6.72 -17.20
N ILE A 93 0.57 -7.72 -16.56
CA ILE A 93 1.23 -8.79 -15.82
C ILE A 93 0.82 -10.15 -16.40
N SER A 94 1.62 -11.19 -16.15
CA SER A 94 1.26 -12.55 -16.54
C SER A 94 0.13 -13.10 -15.66
N LYS A 95 -0.61 -14.09 -16.16
CA LYS A 95 -1.65 -14.78 -15.37
C LYS A 95 -1.09 -15.39 -14.09
N GLN A 96 0.09 -15.98 -14.14
CA GLN A 96 0.77 -16.54 -12.98
C GLN A 96 1.12 -15.47 -11.94
N MET A 97 1.62 -14.31 -12.38
CA MET A 97 1.87 -13.18 -11.47
C MET A 97 0.58 -12.68 -10.84
N ALA A 98 -0.50 -12.62 -11.63
CA ALA A 98 -1.81 -12.23 -11.12
C ALA A 98 -2.29 -13.21 -10.06
N GLU A 99 -2.34 -14.52 -10.33
CA GLU A 99 -2.76 -15.55 -9.39
C GLU A 99 -1.95 -15.51 -8.08
N ALA A 100 -0.62 -15.38 -8.16
CA ALA A 100 0.23 -15.22 -6.98
C ALA A 100 -0.09 -13.94 -6.19
N GLY A 101 -0.41 -12.84 -6.89
CA GLY A 101 -0.86 -11.59 -6.29
C GLY A 101 -2.22 -11.70 -5.59
N GLU A 102 -3.19 -12.38 -6.20
CA GLU A 102 -4.53 -12.60 -5.61
C GLU A 102 -4.43 -13.42 -4.33
N GLN A 103 -3.73 -14.56 -4.37
CA GLN A 103 -3.53 -15.42 -3.20
C GLN A 103 -2.91 -14.65 -2.03
N ARG A 104 -1.96 -13.74 -2.31
CA ARG A 104 -1.35 -12.92 -1.28
C ARG A 104 -2.31 -11.88 -0.72
N LEU A 105 -3.05 -11.18 -1.58
CA LEU A 105 -4.03 -10.18 -1.15
C LEU A 105 -5.13 -10.81 -0.30
N GLU A 106 -5.61 -11.99 -0.70
CA GLU A 106 -6.58 -12.77 0.05
C GLU A 106 -6.01 -13.21 1.40
N ALA A 107 -4.82 -13.82 1.44
CA ALA A 107 -4.18 -14.22 2.70
C ALA A 107 -3.92 -13.03 3.64
N ALA A 108 -3.53 -11.87 3.10
CA ALA A 108 -3.33 -10.66 3.89
C ALA A 108 -4.65 -10.10 4.45
N SER A 109 -5.72 -10.13 3.65
CA SER A 109 -7.07 -9.75 4.09
C SER A 109 -7.58 -10.69 5.18
N GLU A 110 -7.48 -12.01 4.99
CA GLU A 110 -7.86 -13.01 6.00
C GLU A 110 -7.08 -12.85 7.31
N MET A 111 -5.77 -12.57 7.21
CA MET A 111 -4.92 -12.32 8.38
C MET A 111 -5.41 -11.12 9.19
N ILE A 112 -5.84 -10.03 8.54
CA ILE A 112 -6.37 -8.85 9.25
C ILE A 112 -7.66 -9.21 10.01
N HIS A 113 -8.59 -9.92 9.37
CA HIS A 113 -9.82 -10.36 10.04
C HIS A 113 -9.52 -11.30 11.22
N ARG A 114 -8.56 -12.22 11.07
CA ARG A 114 -8.13 -13.10 12.16
C ARG A 114 -7.53 -12.34 13.34
N ILE A 115 -6.76 -11.28 13.07
CA ILE A 115 -6.26 -10.38 14.12
C ILE A 115 -7.43 -9.69 14.82
N ASP A 116 -8.45 -9.25 14.09
CA ASP A 116 -9.63 -8.59 14.65
C ASP A 116 -10.43 -9.50 15.58
N ASP A 117 -10.60 -10.76 15.20
CA ASP A 117 -11.27 -11.76 16.03
C ASP A 117 -10.53 -11.98 17.35
N ILE A 118 -9.19 -12.06 17.29
CA ILE A 118 -8.35 -12.22 18.48
C ILE A 118 -8.50 -10.99 19.39
N LEU A 119 -8.40 -9.79 18.84
CA LEU A 119 -8.51 -8.54 19.60
C LEU A 119 -9.91 -8.35 20.21
N SER A 120 -10.96 -8.81 19.51
CA SER A 120 -12.35 -8.74 19.97
C SER A 120 -12.66 -9.77 21.08
N SER A 121 -11.91 -10.87 21.14
CA SER A 121 -12.09 -11.92 22.15
C SER A 121 -11.66 -11.52 23.58
N GLY A 122 -11.06 -10.34 23.76
CA GLY A 122 -10.66 -9.80 25.06
C GLY A 122 -9.46 -10.48 25.73
N ASN A 123 -9.04 -11.65 25.23
CA ASN A 123 -7.82 -12.33 25.63
C ASN A 123 -6.66 -11.84 24.74
N TYR A 124 -5.89 -10.89 25.26
CA TYR A 124 -4.64 -10.36 24.70
C TYR A 124 -3.38 -11.03 25.31
N PRO A 125 -3.18 -12.37 25.25
CA PRO A 125 -1.85 -12.88 25.53
C PRO A 125 -0.96 -12.53 24.33
N ASP A 126 0.08 -11.73 24.58
CA ASP A 126 1.12 -11.37 23.61
C ASP A 126 1.64 -12.58 22.83
N GLU A 127 1.58 -13.78 23.41
CA GLU A 127 1.91 -15.05 22.77
C GLU A 127 1.09 -15.33 21.49
N LYS A 128 -0.24 -15.13 21.50
CA LYS A 128 -1.08 -15.40 20.31
C LYS A 128 -0.74 -14.47 19.15
N LEU A 129 -0.48 -13.20 19.43
CA LEU A 129 -0.05 -12.23 18.41
C LEU A 129 1.38 -12.51 17.94
N SER A 130 2.26 -12.94 18.85
CA SER A 130 3.64 -13.35 18.52
C SER A 130 3.68 -14.54 17.55
N HIS A 131 2.78 -15.51 17.71
CA HIS A 131 2.65 -16.63 16.76
C HIS A 131 2.20 -16.18 15.37
N LEU A 132 1.37 -15.16 15.26
CA LEU A 132 0.95 -14.59 13.98
C LEU A 132 2.07 -13.81 13.30
N LYS A 133 3.03 -13.26 14.06
CA LYS A 133 4.13 -12.47 13.49
C LYS A 133 4.90 -13.24 12.42
N ALA A 134 5.19 -14.52 12.63
CA ALA A 134 5.88 -15.34 11.63
C ALA A 134 5.05 -15.51 10.34
N GLU A 135 3.73 -15.65 10.47
CA GLU A 135 2.81 -15.76 9.34
C GLU A 135 2.68 -14.43 8.58
N ILE A 136 2.59 -13.31 9.31
CA ILE A 136 2.59 -11.94 8.77
C ILE A 136 3.91 -11.66 8.03
N ASP A 137 5.04 -11.98 8.63
CA ASP A 137 6.35 -11.77 8.03
C ASP A 137 6.49 -12.61 6.75
N ARG A 138 5.94 -13.83 6.70
CA ARG A 138 5.87 -14.65 5.48
C ARG A 138 4.99 -14.03 4.39
N ILE A 139 3.80 -13.51 4.75
CA ILE A 139 2.90 -12.81 3.82
C ILE A 139 3.60 -11.56 3.27
N ASN A 140 4.36 -10.84 4.10
CA ASN A 140 5.07 -9.61 3.73
C ASN A 140 6.35 -9.85 2.93
N ALA A 141 7.10 -10.92 3.20
CA ALA A 141 8.40 -11.21 2.60
C ALA A 141 8.35 -11.66 1.13
N SER A 142 7.17 -11.94 0.56
CA SER A 142 7.07 -12.39 -0.84
C SER A 142 7.48 -11.26 -1.82
N PRO A 143 8.37 -11.46 -2.81
CA PRO A 143 8.94 -10.34 -3.59
C PRO A 143 8.14 -9.87 -4.81
N VAL A 144 7.00 -10.48 -5.14
CA VAL A 144 6.63 -10.67 -6.56
C VAL A 144 5.95 -9.49 -7.29
N SER A 145 5.60 -8.36 -6.66
CA SER A 145 5.02 -7.22 -7.43
C SER A 145 5.28 -5.83 -6.87
N GLY A 146 5.25 -5.66 -5.54
CA GLY A 146 5.23 -4.31 -4.95
C GLY A 146 6.52 -3.49 -5.10
N LYS A 147 7.70 -4.12 -5.02
CA LYS A 147 8.98 -3.38 -5.07
C LYS A 147 9.32 -2.92 -6.49
N THR A 148 9.12 -3.79 -7.48
CA THR A 148 9.40 -3.46 -8.89
C THR A 148 8.49 -2.36 -9.43
N GLU A 149 7.26 -2.21 -8.91
CA GLU A 149 6.34 -1.13 -9.28
C GLU A 149 6.79 0.26 -8.81
N LEU A 150 7.61 0.32 -7.75
CA LEU A 150 8.18 1.53 -7.17
C LEU A 150 9.61 1.81 -7.66
N GLU A 151 10.22 0.84 -8.33
CA GLU A 151 11.56 0.98 -8.91
C GLU A 151 11.45 1.62 -10.31
N LEU A 152 12.12 2.75 -10.49
CA LEU A 152 12.30 3.31 -11.82
C LEU A 152 13.31 2.44 -12.58
N PRO A 153 13.04 2.05 -13.84
CA PRO A 153 13.98 1.35 -14.69
C PRO A 153 15.06 2.33 -15.16
N VAL A 154 15.92 2.73 -14.24
CA VAL A 154 17.14 3.47 -14.54
C VAL A 154 18.15 2.47 -15.08
N GLY A 155 18.67 2.69 -16.29
CA GLY A 155 19.77 1.89 -16.81
C GLY A 155 21.00 1.97 -15.90
N LEU A 156 22.04 1.18 -16.21
CA LEU A 156 23.28 1.13 -15.42
C LEU A 156 23.91 2.52 -15.17
N VAL A 157 23.66 3.47 -16.07
CA VAL A 157 24.08 4.86 -15.93
C VAL A 157 22.84 5.74 -15.76
N LYS A 158 22.70 6.36 -14.58
CA LYS A 158 21.60 7.29 -14.24
C LYS A 158 21.64 8.62 -15.01
N ILE A 159 22.68 8.84 -15.82
CA ILE A 159 22.96 10.06 -16.56
C ILE A 159 22.91 9.73 -18.04
N LYS A 160 22.31 10.60 -18.86
CA LYS A 160 22.37 10.50 -20.33
C LYS A 160 23.48 11.43 -20.83
N PRO A 161 24.76 11.01 -20.83
CA PRO A 161 25.90 11.90 -21.08
C PRO A 161 25.79 12.60 -22.44
N LEU A 162 25.29 11.91 -23.47
CA LEU A 162 25.05 12.49 -24.80
C LEU A 162 23.98 13.58 -24.77
N HIS A 163 22.94 13.43 -23.95
CA HIS A 163 21.88 14.43 -23.82
C HIS A 163 22.36 15.66 -23.03
N SER A 164 23.19 15.44 -22.01
CA SER A 164 23.87 16.52 -21.27
C SER A 164 24.88 17.27 -22.15
N LEU A 165 25.65 16.55 -22.98
CA LEU A 165 26.56 17.15 -23.96
C LEU A 165 25.78 17.95 -25.01
N TRP A 166 24.64 17.42 -25.47
CA TRP A 166 23.81 18.08 -26.47
C TRP A 166 23.14 19.35 -25.92
N SER A 167 22.61 19.32 -24.69
CA SER A 167 22.09 20.50 -23.98
C SER A 167 23.18 21.56 -23.77
N TRP A 168 24.39 21.14 -23.37
CA TRP A 168 25.54 22.03 -23.24
C TRP A 168 25.95 22.65 -24.60
N LEU A 169 25.97 21.87 -25.67
CA LEU A 169 26.30 22.34 -27.03
C LEU A 169 25.20 23.22 -27.65
N THR A 170 23.96 23.16 -27.16
CA THR A 170 22.81 23.87 -27.75
C THR A 170 22.29 25.02 -26.88
N GLU A 171 22.99 25.36 -25.78
CA GLU A 171 22.60 26.40 -24.81
C GLU A 171 21.11 26.32 -24.39
N ARG A 172 20.62 25.09 -24.16
CA ARG A 172 19.28 24.80 -23.65
C ARG A 172 19.32 24.10 -22.31
#